data_AF-A0A2J6PLD7-F1
#
_entry.id   AF-A0A2J6PLD7-F1
#
_cell.length_a   1.000
_cell.length_b   1.000
_cell.length_c   1.000
_cell.angle_alpha   90.00
_cell.angle_beta   90.00
_cell.angle_gamma   90.00
#
_symmetry.space_group_name_H-M   'P 1'
#
loop_
_entity.id
_entity.type
_entity.pdbx_description
1 polymer ?
#
loop_
_entity_poly.entity_id
_entity_poly.type
_entity_poly.pdbx_seq_one_letter_code
_entity_poly.pdbx_strand_id
1 'polypeptide(L)'
;MAPKKSVKRKRMSTRASEAPESNKKAWKPRGPNFSAPTEMVTFFIGKEGSDEKFPVHKEFACHHSPVLSAAFNSNFMEGETQTYRLEDINPSTFRLLVQWLYHGKFDVFKQDDLECADDENDPEIEKLWAAQDLDLVQLWIVADKLLIRPLQNAVIAVLEEFWEEPFVRQGGPTTSWIPSARNALLKLPMTSLKRFFWIWQLF
;
A
#
# COMPACT_ATOMS: atom_id res chain seq x y z
N MET A 1 68.12 -37.58 -16.15
CA MET A 1 66.75 -37.74 -15.62
C MET A 1 66.80 -37.50 -14.12
N ALA A 2 66.21 -36.40 -13.64
CA ALA A 2 66.30 -35.95 -12.25
C ALA A 2 65.14 -36.49 -11.39
N PRO A 3 65.36 -36.78 -10.09
CA PRO A 3 64.31 -37.23 -9.19
C PRO A 3 63.54 -36.06 -8.56
N LYS A 4 62.21 -36.18 -8.53
CA LYS A 4 61.27 -35.19 -7.95
C LYS A 4 61.38 -35.19 -6.41
N LYS A 5 61.72 -34.05 -5.82
CA LYS A 5 61.60 -33.80 -4.37
C LYS A 5 60.23 -33.16 -4.07
N SER A 6 59.53 -33.74 -3.10
CA SER A 6 58.25 -33.29 -2.55
C SER A 6 58.43 -32.04 -1.69
N VAL A 7 57.77 -30.94 -2.07
CA VAL A 7 57.78 -29.68 -1.32
C VAL A 7 56.48 -29.55 -0.54
N LYS A 8 56.55 -29.73 0.79
CA LYS A 8 55.47 -29.39 1.74
C LYS A 8 55.32 -27.86 1.78
N ARG A 9 54.21 -27.32 1.27
CA ARG A 9 53.87 -25.90 1.38
C ARG A 9 53.31 -25.60 2.77
N LYS A 10 54.03 -24.75 3.51
CA LYS A 10 53.69 -24.20 4.83
C LYS A 10 52.57 -23.16 4.66
N ARG A 11 51.42 -23.39 5.32
CA ARG A 11 50.22 -22.54 5.26
C ARG A 11 50.49 -21.25 6.07
N MET A 12 50.57 -20.10 5.40
CA MET A 12 50.70 -18.78 6.02
C MET A 12 49.38 -18.42 6.72
N SER A 13 49.46 -18.15 8.03
CA SER A 13 48.36 -17.62 8.83
C SER A 13 48.28 -16.11 8.61
N THR A 14 47.27 -15.66 7.87
CA THR A 14 46.90 -14.25 7.81
C THR A 14 46.06 -13.92 9.03
N ARG A 15 46.65 -13.14 9.95
CA ARG A 15 46.00 -12.52 11.11
C ARG A 15 44.96 -11.52 10.59
N ALA A 16 43.69 -11.90 10.63
CA ALA A 16 42.58 -10.98 10.40
C ALA A 16 42.54 -9.99 11.58
N SER A 17 42.67 -8.71 11.29
CA SER A 17 42.39 -7.63 12.22
C SER A 17 40.89 -7.54 12.42
N GLU A 18 40.41 -7.95 13.59
CA GLU A 18 39.04 -7.69 14.05
C GLU A 18 38.86 -6.17 14.22
N ALA A 19 38.07 -5.57 13.33
CA ALA A 19 37.51 -4.25 13.54
C ALA A 19 36.36 -4.36 14.56
N PRO A 20 36.16 -3.38 15.46
CA PRO A 20 35.10 -3.45 16.44
C PRO A 20 33.75 -3.31 15.73
N GLU A 21 32.90 -4.32 15.87
CA GLU A 21 31.49 -4.28 15.50
C GLU A 21 30.79 -3.17 16.28
N SER A 22 30.66 -2.00 15.66
CA SER A 22 29.90 -0.90 16.22
C SER A 22 28.42 -1.30 16.23
N ASN A 23 27.94 -1.72 17.39
CA ASN A 23 26.55 -2.05 17.64
C ASN A 23 25.70 -0.76 17.58
N LYS A 24 25.40 -0.29 16.37
CA LYS A 24 24.58 0.91 16.13
C LYS A 24 23.14 0.54 16.42
N LYS A 25 22.67 0.88 17.62
CA LYS A 25 21.25 0.83 17.97
C LYS A 25 20.47 1.64 16.93
N ALA A 26 19.75 0.96 16.04
CA ALA A 26 18.92 1.59 15.04
C ALA A 26 17.73 2.25 15.75
N TRP A 27 17.75 3.58 15.85
CA TRP A 27 16.60 4.33 16.32
C TRP A 27 15.50 4.21 15.27
N LYS A 28 14.32 3.74 15.66
CA LYS A 28 13.15 3.77 14.77
C LYS A 28 12.89 5.24 14.40
N PRO A 29 12.70 5.57 13.11
CA PRO A 29 12.37 6.93 12.73
C PRO A 29 11.08 7.35 13.46
N ARG A 30 11.10 8.55 14.04
CA ARG A 30 9.92 9.14 14.66
C ARG A 30 8.90 9.44 13.56
N GLY A 31 7.61 9.25 13.86
CA GLY A 31 6.52 9.62 12.96
C GLY A 31 6.48 11.14 12.72
N PRO A 32 5.61 11.61 11.81
CA PRO A 32 5.40 13.04 11.58
C PRO A 32 5.08 13.76 12.89
N ASN A 33 5.66 14.94 13.10
CA ASN A 33 5.49 15.74 14.31
C ASN A 33 4.95 17.15 14.03
N PHE A 34 4.52 17.42 12.80
CA PHE A 34 4.02 18.73 12.37
C PHE A 34 5.06 19.83 12.55
N SER A 35 6.30 19.57 12.12
CA SER A 35 7.38 20.57 12.08
C SER A 35 7.05 21.76 11.17
N ALA A 36 6.30 21.51 10.09
CA ALA A 36 5.81 22.51 9.14
C ALA A 36 4.30 22.33 8.94
N PRO A 37 3.46 22.71 9.92
CA PRO A 37 2.02 22.42 9.91
C PRO A 37 1.26 23.18 8.83
N THR A 38 1.85 24.24 8.25
CA THR A 38 1.23 25.04 7.19
C THR A 38 1.48 24.46 5.79
N GLU A 39 2.44 23.54 5.64
CA GLU A 39 2.76 22.96 4.33
C GLU A 39 1.75 21.88 3.93
N MET A 40 1.01 22.17 2.86
CA MET A 40 -0.03 21.31 2.30
C MET A 40 0.29 20.96 0.86
N VAL A 41 -0.07 19.74 0.46
CA VAL A 41 -0.09 19.28 -0.92
C VAL A 41 -1.53 18.96 -1.33
N THR A 42 -1.86 19.19 -2.59
CA THR A 42 -3.22 18.96 -3.10
C THR A 42 -3.27 17.79 -4.06
N PHE A 43 -4.07 16.79 -3.73
CA PHE A 43 -4.33 15.67 -4.62
C PHE A 43 -5.57 15.90 -5.45
N PHE A 44 -5.49 15.60 -6.75
CA PHE A 44 -6.60 15.64 -7.69
C PHE A 44 -6.98 14.22 -8.07
N ILE A 45 -8.16 13.77 -7.64
CA ILE A 45 -8.59 12.37 -7.72
C ILE A 45 -9.77 12.23 -8.69
N GLY A 46 -9.64 11.30 -9.63
CA GLY A 46 -10.61 11.07 -10.68
C GLY A 46 -10.24 11.75 -11.99
N LYS A 47 -11.10 11.56 -13.00
CA LYS A 47 -10.85 12.06 -14.36
C LYS A 47 -10.81 13.58 -14.39
N GLU A 48 -9.99 14.10 -15.29
CA GLU A 48 -9.91 15.53 -15.55
C GLU A 48 -11.28 16.14 -15.87
N GLY A 49 -11.63 17.21 -15.15
CA GLY A 49 -12.90 17.92 -15.28
C GLY A 49 -14.00 17.42 -14.33
N SER A 50 -13.82 16.26 -13.70
CA SER A 50 -14.67 15.75 -12.63
C SER A 50 -13.83 15.30 -11.42
N ASP A 51 -12.67 15.90 -11.22
CA ASP A 51 -11.71 15.55 -10.19
C ASP A 51 -12.04 16.23 -8.85
N GLU A 52 -11.92 15.46 -7.77
CA GLU A 52 -12.09 15.96 -6.41
C GLU A 52 -10.72 16.34 -5.82
N LYS A 53 -10.68 17.46 -5.09
CA LYS A 53 -9.46 18.00 -4.48
C LYS A 53 -9.35 17.57 -3.02
N PHE A 54 -8.21 16.99 -2.67
CA PHE A 54 -7.90 16.59 -1.30
C PHE A 54 -6.62 17.27 -0.82
N PRO A 55 -6.72 18.30 0.04
CA PRO A 55 -5.56 18.88 0.70
C PRO A 55 -5.06 17.96 1.82
N VAL A 56 -3.76 17.65 1.83
CA VAL A 56 -3.10 16.79 2.84
C VAL A 56 -1.81 17.44 3.31
N HIS A 57 -1.46 17.29 4.59
CA HIS A 57 -0.20 17.80 5.11
C HIS A 57 0.98 17.13 4.40
N LYS A 58 1.87 17.95 3.84
CA LYS A 58 3.02 17.49 3.06
C LYS A 58 3.89 16.52 3.85
N GLU A 59 4.09 16.80 5.14
CA GLU A 59 4.90 15.98 6.04
C GLU A 59 4.38 14.54 6.13
N PHE A 60 3.05 14.35 6.25
CA PHE A 60 2.43 13.02 6.30
C PHE A 60 2.55 12.28 4.96
N ALA A 61 2.25 12.97 3.87
CA ALA A 61 2.37 12.40 2.52
C ALA A 61 3.81 11.92 2.23
N CYS A 62 4.81 12.75 2.54
CA CYS A 62 6.21 12.43 2.31
C CYS A 62 6.76 11.39 3.29
N HIS A 63 6.32 11.39 4.55
CA HIS A 63 6.76 10.41 5.54
C HIS A 63 6.38 8.97 5.14
N HIS A 64 5.15 8.80 4.65
CA HIS A 64 4.62 7.48 4.34
C HIS A 64 4.95 6.99 2.93
N SER A 65 5.22 7.88 1.98
CA SER A 65 5.52 7.52 0.59
C SER A 65 6.84 8.11 0.10
N PRO A 66 7.84 7.27 -0.24
CA PRO A 66 9.06 7.77 -0.88
C PRO A 66 8.80 8.38 -2.26
N VAL A 67 7.74 7.94 -2.96
CA VAL A 67 7.33 8.50 -4.26
C VAL A 67 6.85 9.94 -4.07
N LEU A 68 5.97 10.18 -3.11
CA LEU A 68 5.47 11.53 -2.81
C LEU A 68 6.58 12.41 -2.23
N SER A 69 7.44 11.84 -1.38
CA SER A 69 8.62 12.54 -0.88
C SER A 69 9.55 12.99 -1.99
N ALA A 70 9.76 12.15 -3.01
CA ALA A 70 10.57 12.53 -4.17
C ALA A 70 9.85 13.57 -5.02
N ALA A 71 8.55 13.40 -5.29
CA ALA A 71 7.76 14.30 -6.12
C ALA A 71 7.72 15.73 -5.54
N PHE A 72 7.26 15.88 -4.30
CA PHE A 72 7.02 17.20 -3.68
C PHE A 72 8.27 17.94 -3.21
N ASN A 73 9.43 17.27 -3.18
CA ASN A 73 10.73 17.86 -2.83
C ASN A 73 11.70 17.88 -4.01
N SER A 74 11.21 17.70 -5.23
CA SER A 74 11.99 17.81 -6.46
C SER A 74 11.81 19.19 -7.11
N ASN A 75 12.58 19.44 -8.18
CA ASN A 75 12.40 20.60 -9.06
C ASN A 75 11.51 20.26 -10.27
N PHE A 76 10.70 19.21 -10.19
CA PHE A 76 9.70 18.88 -11.20
C PHE A 76 8.38 19.60 -10.91
N MET A 77 7.41 19.46 -11.82
CA MET A 77 6.12 20.14 -11.75
C MET A 77 5.44 19.94 -10.40
N GLU A 78 5.41 18.72 -9.87
CA GLU A 78 4.79 18.39 -8.59
C GLU A 78 5.47 19.10 -7.39
N GLY A 79 6.78 19.32 -7.48
CA GLY A 79 7.55 20.05 -6.49
C GLY A 79 7.32 21.57 -6.56
N GLU A 80 7.04 22.11 -7.74
CA GLU A 80 6.70 23.53 -7.91
C GLU A 80 5.24 23.81 -7.56
N THR A 81 4.31 22.98 -8.03
CA THR A 81 2.87 23.18 -7.85
C THR A 81 2.36 22.68 -6.50
N GLN A 82 3.09 21.76 -5.84
CA GLN A 82 2.63 21.02 -4.68
C GLN A 82 1.30 20.28 -4.96
N THR A 83 1.15 19.77 -6.19
CA THR A 83 -0.04 19.03 -6.63
C THR A 83 0.32 17.65 -7.16
N TYR A 84 -0.60 16.70 -7.03
CA TYR A 84 -0.43 15.32 -7.51
C TYR A 84 -1.74 14.76 -8.04
N ARG A 85 -1.74 14.13 -9.23
CA ARG A 85 -2.97 13.68 -9.90
C ARG A 85 -3.06 12.17 -9.99
N LEU A 86 -4.25 11.63 -9.74
CA LEU A 86 -4.58 10.21 -9.74
C LEU A 86 -5.93 10.00 -10.45
N GLU A 87 -5.88 9.75 -11.76
CA GLU A 87 -7.08 9.73 -12.63
C GLU A 87 -7.88 8.43 -12.57
N ASP A 88 -7.20 7.31 -12.30
CA ASP A 88 -7.78 5.96 -12.33
C ASP A 88 -8.39 5.50 -10.98
N ILE A 89 -8.52 6.42 -10.02
CA ILE A 89 -8.88 6.09 -8.64
C ILE A 89 -10.16 6.81 -8.25
N ASN A 90 -11.02 6.10 -7.52
CA ASN A 90 -12.24 6.66 -6.98
C ASN A 90 -11.93 7.61 -5.81
N PRO A 91 -12.65 8.73 -5.66
CA PRO A 91 -12.49 9.61 -4.51
C PRO A 91 -12.71 8.90 -3.17
N SER A 92 -13.61 7.91 -3.11
CA SER A 92 -13.85 7.07 -1.92
C SER A 92 -12.60 6.27 -1.51
N THR A 93 -11.92 5.65 -2.48
CA THR A 93 -10.62 5.01 -2.25
C THR A 93 -9.59 6.00 -1.67
N PHE A 94 -9.50 7.20 -2.22
CA PHE A 94 -8.52 8.19 -1.73
C PHE A 94 -8.82 8.66 -0.31
N ARG A 95 -10.10 8.73 0.09
CA ARG A 95 -10.49 9.01 1.49
C ARG A 95 -9.94 7.96 2.45
N LEU A 96 -9.95 6.67 2.09
CA LEU A 96 -9.33 5.61 2.90
C LEU A 96 -7.80 5.79 3.01
N LEU A 97 -7.14 6.17 1.91
CA LEU A 97 -5.70 6.50 1.94
C LEU A 97 -5.42 7.65 2.91
N VAL A 98 -6.21 8.73 2.86
CA VAL A 98 -6.04 9.88 3.77
C VAL A 98 -6.22 9.45 5.23
N GLN A 99 -7.27 8.68 5.56
CA GLN A 99 -7.46 8.15 6.92
C GLN A 99 -6.22 7.37 7.37
N TRP A 100 -5.70 6.50 6.52
CA TRP A 100 -4.52 5.70 6.83
C TRP A 100 -3.26 6.54 7.01
N LEU A 101 -3.05 7.58 6.20
CA LEU A 101 -1.91 8.48 6.36
C LEU A 101 -1.90 9.11 7.75
N TYR A 102 -3.05 9.58 8.26
CA TYR A 102 -3.10 10.24 9.57
C TYR A 102 -3.14 9.27 10.76
N HIS A 103 -3.82 8.13 10.64
CA HIS A 103 -4.09 7.25 11.77
C HIS A 103 -3.31 5.92 11.75
N GLY A 104 -2.68 5.58 10.63
CA GLY A 104 -2.10 4.26 10.38
C GLY A 104 -3.13 3.14 10.20
N LYS A 105 -4.42 3.48 10.14
CA LYS A 105 -5.57 2.59 9.91
C LYS A 105 -6.66 3.34 9.15
N PHE A 106 -7.57 2.61 8.53
CA PHE A 106 -8.75 3.13 7.85
C PHE A 106 -9.97 2.31 8.28
N ASP A 107 -11.14 2.92 8.24
CA ASP A 107 -12.38 2.27 8.65
C ASP A 107 -13.13 1.73 7.42
N VAL A 108 -13.72 0.55 7.58
CA VAL A 108 -14.52 -0.15 6.57
C VAL A 108 -15.89 -0.42 7.15
N PHE A 109 -16.90 -0.42 6.28
CA PHE A 109 -18.26 -0.81 6.60
C PHE A 109 -18.30 -2.29 6.97
N LYS A 110 -18.89 -2.58 8.13
CA LYS A 110 -19.08 -3.92 8.69
C LYS A 110 -20.57 -4.21 8.86
N GLN A 111 -20.92 -5.49 9.03
CA GLN A 111 -22.31 -5.88 9.27
C GLN A 111 -22.87 -5.26 10.56
N ASP A 112 -22.05 -5.09 11.59
CA ASP A 112 -22.45 -4.44 12.85
C ASP A 112 -22.89 -2.96 12.67
N ASP A 113 -22.56 -2.33 11.53
CA ASP A 113 -23.00 -0.98 11.19
C ASP A 113 -24.43 -0.93 10.64
N LEU A 114 -25.07 -2.09 10.38
CA LEU A 114 -26.45 -2.19 9.93
C LEU A 114 -27.41 -2.20 11.13
N GLU A 115 -28.29 -1.21 11.21
CA GLU A 115 -29.27 -1.10 12.31
C GLU A 115 -30.42 -2.14 12.22
N CYS A 116 -30.63 -2.76 11.06
CA CYS A 116 -31.74 -3.68 10.80
C CYS A 116 -31.21 -5.02 10.24
N ALA A 117 -31.27 -6.08 11.04
CA ALA A 117 -30.81 -7.42 10.67
C ALA A 117 -31.71 -8.13 9.62
N ASP A 118 -32.85 -7.53 9.24
CA ASP A 118 -33.91 -8.25 8.53
C ASP A 118 -33.87 -8.06 7.00
N ASP A 119 -32.97 -7.24 6.47
CA ASP A 119 -32.85 -6.94 5.02
C ASP A 119 -31.53 -7.49 4.42
N GLU A 120 -31.17 -8.73 4.77
CA GLU A 120 -29.94 -9.41 4.30
C GLU A 120 -29.84 -9.54 2.76
N ASN A 121 -30.93 -9.26 2.02
CA ASN A 121 -30.97 -9.24 0.56
C ASN A 121 -31.32 -7.86 -0.02
N ASP A 122 -31.08 -6.78 0.73
CA ASP A 122 -31.26 -5.44 0.19
C ASP A 122 -30.21 -5.19 -0.92
N PRO A 123 -30.63 -4.95 -2.17
CA PRO A 123 -29.71 -4.65 -3.27
C PRO A 123 -28.85 -3.40 -3.02
N GLU A 124 -29.29 -2.48 -2.16
CA GLU A 124 -28.48 -1.32 -1.75
C GLU A 124 -27.31 -1.73 -0.87
N ILE A 125 -27.51 -2.68 0.06
CA ILE A 125 -26.44 -3.23 0.92
C ILE A 125 -25.42 -4.01 0.09
N GLU A 126 -25.88 -4.85 -0.84
CA GLU A 126 -24.98 -5.59 -1.75
C GLU A 126 -24.12 -4.62 -2.58
N LYS A 127 -24.72 -3.52 -3.07
CA LYS A 127 -24.01 -2.49 -3.82
C LYS A 127 -22.98 -1.75 -2.97
N LEU A 128 -23.29 -1.45 -1.70
CA LEU A 128 -22.34 -0.82 -0.78
C LEU A 128 -21.13 -1.72 -0.55
N TRP A 129 -21.36 -3.01 -0.30
CA TRP A 129 -20.31 -4.01 -0.15
C TRP A 129 -19.44 -4.15 -1.41
N ALA A 130 -20.04 -4.23 -2.59
CA ALA A 130 -19.29 -4.29 -3.84
C ALA A 130 -18.47 -3.03 -4.10
N ALA A 131 -18.98 -1.85 -3.73
CA ALA A 131 -18.25 -0.59 -3.83
C ALA A 131 -17.05 -0.57 -2.85
N GLN A 132 -17.22 -1.06 -1.62
CA GLN A 132 -16.15 -1.19 -0.66
C GLN A 132 -15.05 -2.16 -1.13
N ASP A 133 -15.42 -3.34 -1.63
CA ASP A 133 -14.44 -4.32 -2.13
C ASP A 133 -13.60 -3.71 -3.28
N LEU A 134 -14.25 -2.96 -4.17
CA LEU A 134 -13.56 -2.24 -5.24
C LEU A 134 -12.61 -1.18 -4.68
N ASP A 135 -13.03 -0.40 -3.68
CA ASP A 135 -12.21 0.63 -3.06
C ASP A 135 -10.99 0.04 -2.35
N LEU A 136 -11.12 -1.11 -1.69
CA LEU A 136 -9.99 -1.83 -1.07
C LEU A 136 -8.98 -2.30 -2.12
N VAL A 137 -9.44 -2.87 -3.23
CA VAL A 137 -8.56 -3.30 -4.32
C VAL A 137 -7.84 -2.09 -4.94
N GLN A 138 -8.56 -0.99 -5.20
CA GLN A 138 -7.94 0.24 -5.69
C GLN A 138 -6.94 0.79 -4.67
N LEU A 139 -7.25 0.79 -3.38
CA LEU A 139 -6.36 1.25 -2.30
C LEU A 139 -5.06 0.43 -2.29
N TRP A 140 -5.14 -0.89 -2.45
CA TRP A 140 -3.97 -1.76 -2.55
C TRP A 140 -3.10 -1.41 -3.77
N ILE A 141 -3.71 -1.12 -4.92
CA ILE A 141 -3.02 -0.71 -6.14
C ILE A 141 -2.33 0.66 -5.93
N VAL A 142 -3.01 1.62 -5.32
CA VAL A 142 -2.43 2.94 -5.02
C VAL A 142 -1.26 2.81 -4.04
N ALA A 143 -1.40 1.95 -3.03
CA ALA A 143 -0.33 1.66 -2.10
C ALA A 143 0.89 1.07 -2.82
N ASP A 144 0.70 0.21 -3.83
CA ASP A 144 1.79 -0.27 -4.69
C ASP A 144 2.45 0.87 -5.48
N LYS A 145 1.63 1.69 -6.17
CA LYS A 145 2.09 2.85 -6.98
C LYS A 145 2.89 3.85 -6.14
N LEU A 146 2.46 4.10 -4.91
CA LEU A 146 3.09 5.04 -3.97
C LEU A 146 4.16 4.39 -3.09
N LEU A 147 4.44 3.09 -3.27
CA LEU A 147 5.40 2.29 -2.50
C LEU A 147 5.13 2.27 -0.98
N ILE A 148 3.87 2.26 -0.57
CA ILE A 148 3.42 2.25 0.83
C ILE A 148 3.14 0.79 1.25
N ARG A 149 4.20 0.03 1.51
CA ARG A 149 4.08 -1.41 1.91
C ARG A 149 3.22 -1.64 3.16
N PRO A 150 3.32 -0.83 4.23
CA PRO A 150 2.46 -1.01 5.40
C PRO A 150 0.96 -0.88 5.09
N LEU A 151 0.59 -0.01 4.15
CA LEU A 151 -0.79 0.13 3.69
C LEU A 151 -1.25 -1.09 2.89
N GLN A 152 -0.43 -1.63 1.99
CA GLN A 152 -0.76 -2.89 1.30
C GLN A 152 -1.06 -4.02 2.30
N ASN A 153 -0.24 -4.15 3.35
CA ASN A 153 -0.45 -5.16 4.38
C ASN A 153 -1.74 -4.91 5.17
N ALA A 154 -2.05 -3.66 5.50
CA ALA A 154 -3.29 -3.31 6.18
C ALA A 154 -4.53 -3.66 5.33
N VAL A 155 -4.48 -3.40 4.02
CA VAL A 155 -5.57 -3.78 3.10
C VAL A 155 -5.75 -5.30 3.03
N ILE A 156 -4.67 -6.06 2.93
CA ILE A 156 -4.75 -7.53 2.91
C ILE A 156 -5.34 -8.06 4.23
N ALA A 157 -4.93 -7.53 5.38
CA ALA A 157 -5.46 -7.95 6.67
C ALA A 157 -6.98 -7.73 6.77
N VAL A 158 -7.47 -6.58 6.26
CA VAL A 158 -8.91 -6.30 6.22
C VAL A 158 -9.65 -7.23 5.25
N LEU A 159 -9.07 -7.52 4.08
CA LEU A 159 -9.68 -8.47 3.13
C LEU A 159 -9.71 -9.90 3.70
N GLU A 160 -8.69 -10.31 4.44
CA GLU A 160 -8.62 -11.61 5.12
C GLU A 160 -9.67 -11.71 6.23
N GLU A 161 -9.86 -10.65 7.03
CA GLU A 161 -10.95 -10.57 8.03
C GLU A 161 -12.33 -10.80 7.40
N PHE A 162 -12.57 -10.23 6.21
CA PHE A 162 -13.82 -10.44 5.49
C PHE A 162 -13.99 -11.83 4.86
N TRP A 163 -12.90 -12.57 4.64
CA TRP A 163 -12.92 -13.90 4.02
C TRP A 163 -12.99 -15.05 5.02
N GLU A 164 -12.41 -14.88 6.21
CA GLU A 164 -12.35 -15.92 7.25
C GLU A 164 -13.58 -15.95 8.18
N GLU A 165 -14.40 -14.89 8.23
CA GLU A 165 -15.56 -14.83 9.12
C GLU A 165 -16.88 -15.22 8.41
N PRO A 166 -17.40 -16.45 8.59
CA PRO A 166 -18.63 -16.92 7.94
C PRO A 166 -19.89 -16.18 8.40
N PHE A 167 -19.80 -15.35 9.45
CA PHE A 167 -20.93 -14.62 10.02
C PHE A 167 -21.03 -13.16 9.56
N VAL A 168 -19.99 -12.57 8.94
CA VAL A 168 -19.97 -11.15 8.51
C VAL A 168 -20.61 -10.95 7.12
N ARG A 169 -20.71 -12.01 6.31
CA ARG A 169 -21.48 -12.09 5.07
C ARG A 169 -22.14 -13.45 4.99
N GLN A 170 -23.41 -13.59 5.38
CA GLN A 170 -24.15 -14.86 5.20
C GLN A 170 -24.33 -15.25 3.72
N GLY A 171 -24.02 -14.36 2.77
CA GLY A 171 -23.97 -14.63 1.31
C GLY A 171 -22.61 -15.04 0.74
N GLY A 172 -21.57 -15.19 1.56
CA GLY A 172 -20.20 -15.47 1.11
C GLY A 172 -19.54 -14.29 0.37
N PRO A 173 -18.25 -14.40 -0.02
CA PRO A 173 -17.56 -13.35 -0.76
C PRO A 173 -18.24 -13.16 -2.12
N THR A 174 -18.77 -11.96 -2.40
CA THR A 174 -19.34 -11.68 -3.73
C THR A 174 -18.19 -11.73 -4.73
N THR A 175 -18.23 -12.68 -5.66
CA THR A 175 -17.23 -12.78 -6.74
C THR A 175 -17.60 -11.89 -7.92
N SER A 176 -18.70 -11.14 -7.80
CA SER A 176 -19.26 -10.24 -8.81
C SER A 176 -18.34 -9.06 -9.14
N TRP A 177 -17.44 -8.67 -8.23
CA TRP A 177 -16.42 -7.66 -8.48
C TRP A 177 -15.21 -8.19 -9.28
N ILE A 178 -14.97 -9.51 -9.33
CA ILE A 178 -13.79 -10.10 -9.98
C ILE A 178 -13.65 -9.67 -11.44
N PRO A 179 -14.69 -9.65 -12.29
CA PRO A 179 -14.58 -9.16 -13.66
C PRO A 179 -14.18 -7.68 -13.73
N SER A 180 -14.71 -6.84 -12.84
CA SER A 180 -14.43 -5.41 -12.77
C SER A 180 -13.01 -5.13 -12.27
N ALA A 181 -12.57 -5.82 -11.22
CA ALA A 181 -11.18 -5.75 -10.74
C ALA A 181 -10.20 -6.33 -11.74
N ARG A 182 -10.54 -7.43 -12.44
CA ARG A 182 -9.72 -7.95 -13.54
C ARG A 182 -9.53 -6.91 -14.64
N ASN A 183 -10.58 -6.19 -15.04
CA ASN A 183 -10.46 -5.12 -16.04
C ASN A 183 -9.64 -3.92 -15.54
N ALA A 184 -9.69 -3.61 -14.23
CA ALA A 184 -8.84 -2.60 -13.62
C ALA A 184 -7.36 -3.05 -13.53
N LEU A 185 -7.12 -4.31 -13.14
CA LEU A 185 -5.79 -4.92 -13.01
C LEU A 185 -5.11 -5.16 -14.35
N LEU A 186 -5.86 -5.44 -15.42
CA LEU A 186 -5.33 -5.57 -16.79
C LEU A 186 -4.77 -4.26 -17.37
N LYS A 187 -5.12 -3.11 -16.78
CA LYS A 187 -4.58 -1.79 -17.17
C LYS A 187 -3.27 -1.46 -16.45
N LEU A 188 -2.81 -2.30 -15.52
CA LEU A 188 -1.57 -2.10 -14.78
C LEU A 188 -0.41 -2.89 -15.40
N PRO A 189 0.85 -2.39 -15.27
CA PRO A 189 2.03 -3.10 -15.76
C PRO A 189 2.18 -4.48 -15.08
N MET A 190 2.61 -5.50 -15.86
CA MET A 190 2.67 -6.93 -15.48
C MET A 190 3.42 -7.28 -14.19
N THR A 191 4.16 -6.34 -13.60
CA THR A 191 4.93 -6.55 -12.37
C THR A 191 4.06 -6.74 -11.13
N SER A 192 2.87 -6.11 -11.09
CA SER A 192 1.95 -6.20 -9.94
C SER A 192 1.06 -7.46 -9.99
N LEU A 193 0.81 -7.99 -11.20
CA LEU A 193 -0.03 -9.18 -11.43
C LEU A 193 0.55 -10.46 -10.81
N LYS A 194 1.88 -10.64 -10.79
CA LYS A 194 2.51 -11.88 -10.30
C LYS A 194 2.34 -12.12 -8.80
N ARG A 195 2.19 -11.07 -7.99
CA ARG A 195 1.96 -11.21 -6.54
C ARG A 195 0.51 -11.48 -6.21
N PHE A 196 -0.41 -10.85 -6.95
CA PHE A 196 -1.85 -11.06 -6.79
C PHE A 196 -2.25 -12.48 -7.25
N PHE A 197 -1.68 -12.96 -8.36
CA PHE A 197 -1.96 -14.30 -8.88
C PHE A 197 -1.40 -15.43 -8.00
N TRP A 198 -0.24 -15.23 -7.34
CA TRP A 198 0.33 -16.22 -6.43
C TRP A 198 -0.50 -16.44 -5.16
N ILE A 199 -1.09 -15.36 -4.62
CA ILE A 199 -2.02 -15.45 -3.48
C ILE A 199 -3.30 -16.19 -3.89
N TRP A 200 -3.71 -16.04 -5.16
CA TRP A 200 -4.87 -16.72 -5.73
C TRP A 200 -4.63 -18.20 -6.10
N GLN A 201 -3.38 -18.64 -6.24
CA GLN A 201 -3.04 -20.00 -6.68
C GLN A 201 -2.80 -20.97 -5.51
N LEU A 202 -3.06 -20.53 -4.27
CA LEU A 202 -3.03 -21.34 -3.04
C LEU A 202 -4.42 -21.73 -2.53
N PHE A 203 -5.47 -21.40 -3.29
CA PHE A 203 -6.84 -21.91 -3.16
C PHE A 203 -7.25 -22.57 -4.49
#